data_AF-A0A4Y2BGA6-F1
#
_entry.id   AF-A0A4Y2BGA6-F1
#
_cell.length_a   1.000
_cell.length_b   1.000
_cell.length_c   1.000
_cell.angle_alpha   90.00
_cell.angle_beta   90.00
_cell.angle_gamma   90.00
#
_symmetry.space_group_name_H-M   'P 1'
#
loop_
_entity.id
_entity.type
_entity.pdbx_description
1 polymer ?
#
loop_
_entity_poly.entity_id
_entity_poly.type
_entity_poly.pdbx_seq_one_letter_code
_entity_poly.pdbx_strand_id
1 'polypeptide(L)'
;MASLGRLGTSITETARLAGCSRTAVVNIHVKWINDGDTSSRRQGFGRPRVIKEKDCPAWVHRLPGEQLLPSCTAGHTQAGGGGIMLWETFSRVAMGPVVVVEQTMKPANYLNIIADQLHPYMTFVFPTGNRIFLQDNAPCHKARIVLEWFEEHMMNST
;
A
#
# COMPACT_ATOMS: atom_id res chain seq x y z
N MET A 1 7.58 -1.27 -4.31
CA MET A 1 7.09 0.10 -4.07
C MET A 1 8.28 1.03 -4.20
N ALA A 2 8.26 1.95 -5.16
CA ALA A 2 9.35 2.90 -5.36
C ALA A 2 8.89 4.32 -5.14
N SER A 3 9.76 5.11 -4.50
CA SER A 3 9.51 6.51 -4.15
C SER A 3 10.61 7.42 -4.69
N LEU A 4 10.24 8.59 -5.26
CA LEU A 4 10.94 9.85 -5.01
C LEU A 4 10.09 11.10 -5.38
N GLY A 5 9.54 11.80 -4.38
CA GLY A 5 9.25 13.25 -4.42
C GLY A 5 8.00 13.78 -5.16
N ARG A 6 7.00 14.17 -4.36
CA ARG A 6 5.99 15.26 -4.49
C ARG A 6 5.77 15.94 -5.87
N LEU A 7 4.69 15.56 -6.57
CA LEU A 7 3.49 16.37 -6.91
C LEU A 7 2.57 15.54 -7.84
N GLY A 8 1.25 15.56 -7.61
CA GLY A 8 0.31 15.39 -8.75
C GLY A 8 -1.04 14.72 -8.54
N THR A 9 -1.41 14.20 -7.36
CA THR A 9 -2.82 13.93 -7.04
C THR A 9 -3.30 14.95 -6.02
N SER A 10 -4.40 15.66 -6.34
CA SER A 10 -5.02 16.53 -5.34
C SER A 10 -5.53 15.65 -4.20
N ILE A 11 -5.36 16.10 -2.95
CA ILE A 11 -5.86 15.38 -1.75
C ILE A 11 -7.34 14.98 -1.93
N THR A 12 -8.11 15.79 -2.67
CA THR A 12 -9.51 15.54 -3.00
C THR A 12 -9.71 14.33 -3.91
N GLU A 13 -8.84 14.13 -4.89
CA GLU A 13 -8.93 13.04 -5.85
C GLU A 13 -8.51 11.71 -5.24
N THR A 14 -7.42 11.72 -4.45
CA THR A 14 -7.02 10.58 -3.63
C THR A 14 -8.11 10.19 -2.63
N ALA A 15 -8.76 11.16 -1.99
CA ALA A 15 -9.87 10.93 -1.06
C ALA A 15 -11.07 10.29 -1.76
N ARG A 16 -11.42 10.75 -2.97
CA ARG A 16 -12.50 10.18 -3.78
C ARG A 16 -12.20 8.74 -4.20
N LEU A 17 -10.99 8.48 -4.71
CA LEU A 17 -10.56 7.13 -5.12
C LEU A 17 -10.53 6.15 -3.96
N ALA A 18 -10.04 6.59 -2.79
CA ALA A 18 -9.95 5.76 -1.59
C ALA A 18 -11.27 5.66 -0.80
N GLY A 19 -12.32 6.40 -1.19
CA GLY A 19 -13.59 6.45 -0.46
C GLY A 19 -13.47 6.98 0.97
N CYS A 20 -12.48 7.82 1.26
CA CYS A 20 -12.16 8.29 2.61
C CYS A 20 -12.07 9.83 2.68
N SER A 21 -11.99 10.39 3.88
CA SER A 21 -11.92 11.85 4.03
C SER A 21 -10.58 12.42 3.56
N ARG A 22 -10.59 13.67 3.07
CA ARG A 22 -9.37 14.42 2.72
C ARG A 22 -8.37 14.47 3.89
N THR A 23 -8.88 14.58 5.12
CA THR A 23 -8.08 14.58 6.34
C THR A 23 -7.41 13.23 6.61
N ALA A 24 -8.09 12.12 6.34
CA ALA A 24 -7.51 10.79 6.48
C ALA A 24 -6.33 10.60 5.53
N VAL A 25 -6.46 11.04 4.27
CA VAL A 25 -5.38 11.02 3.28
C VAL A 25 -4.17 11.84 3.76
N VAL A 26 -4.39 13.06 4.25
CA VAL A 26 -3.30 13.93 4.77
C VAL A 26 -2.61 13.29 5.97
N ASN A 27 -3.37 12.74 6.93
CA ASN A 27 -2.80 12.14 8.13
C ASN A 27 -1.97 10.90 7.82
N ILE A 28 -2.43 10.05 6.90
CA ILE A 28 -1.67 8.87 6.43
C ILE A 28 -0.40 9.32 5.71
N HIS A 29 -0.49 10.34 4.85
CA HIS A 29 0.65 10.87 4.11
C HIS A 29 1.71 11.50 5.02
N VAL A 30 1.30 12.31 6.00
CA VAL A 30 2.19 12.91 7.00
C VAL A 30 2.87 11.84 7.84
N LYS A 31 2.10 10.84 8.28
CA LYS A 31 2.64 9.70 9.04
C LYS A 31 3.68 8.93 8.22
N TRP A 32 3.41 8.69 6.94
CA TRP A 32 4.36 8.03 6.04
C TRP A 32 5.66 8.83 5.85
N ILE A 33 5.57 10.16 5.71
CA ILE A 33 6.76 11.04 5.60
C ILE A 33 7.63 10.97 6.86
N ASN A 34 6.99 10.99 8.04
CA ASN A 34 7.71 11.08 9.31
C ASN A 34 8.24 9.72 9.78
N ASP A 35 7.46 8.65 9.57
CA ASP A 35 7.76 7.34 10.15
C ASP A 35 8.31 6.33 9.12
N GLY A 36 8.25 6.66 7.81
CA GLY A 36 8.61 5.74 6.72
C GLY A 36 7.75 4.47 6.65
N ASP A 37 6.67 4.40 7.43
CA ASP A 37 5.90 3.18 7.67
C ASP A 37 4.82 3.02 6.58
N THR A 38 5.13 2.24 5.55
CA THR A 38 4.11 1.62 4.70
C THR A 38 3.39 0.57 5.53
N SER A 39 2.10 0.77 5.82
CA SER A 39 1.28 -0.23 6.54
C SER A 39 1.02 -1.47 5.67
N SER A 40 2.07 -2.23 5.36
CA SER A 40 2.03 -3.54 4.72
C SER A 40 2.35 -4.66 5.71
N ARG A 41 2.55 -4.35 7.01
CA ARG A 41 2.68 -5.33 8.08
C ARG A 41 1.36 -6.09 8.27
N ARG A 42 1.10 -7.08 7.41
CA ARG A 42 0.32 -8.25 7.79
C ARG A 42 1.15 -8.98 8.83
N GLN A 43 0.93 -8.69 10.11
CA GLN A 43 1.34 -9.65 11.12
C GLN A 43 0.61 -10.94 10.80
N GLY A 44 1.37 -11.98 10.44
CA GLY A 44 0.81 -13.29 10.16
C GLY A 44 -0.08 -13.74 11.31
N PHE A 45 -1.06 -14.60 11.01
CA PHE A 45 -1.85 -15.30 12.02
C PHE A 45 -0.92 -16.16 12.89
N GLY A 46 -0.28 -15.53 13.87
CA GLY A 46 0.42 -16.15 14.97
C GLY A 46 -0.40 -15.97 16.23
N ARG A 47 -0.41 -17.00 17.08
CA ARG A 47 -1.05 -16.98 18.40
C ARG A 47 -0.72 -15.69 19.16
N PRO A 48 -1.67 -15.09 19.89
CA PRO A 48 -1.41 -13.87 20.65
C PRO A 48 -0.22 -14.07 21.59
N ARG A 49 0.86 -13.32 21.41
CA ARG A 49 1.90 -13.15 22.42
C ARG A 49 1.60 -11.90 23.22
N VAL A 50 1.41 -12.09 24.50
CA VAL A 50 1.27 -11.04 25.51
C VAL A 50 2.64 -10.41 25.75
N ILE A 51 2.75 -9.09 25.60
CA ILE A 51 3.82 -8.31 26.22
C ILE A 51 3.24 -7.85 27.56
N LYS A 52 3.80 -8.35 28.67
CA LYS A 52 3.37 -7.99 30.02
C LYS A 52 4.15 -6.76 30.50
N GLU A 53 3.43 -5.74 30.93
CA GLU A 53 3.90 -4.82 31.96
C GLU A 53 2.69 -4.32 32.76
N LYS A 54 2.23 -5.16 33.71
CA LYS A 54 1.20 -4.85 34.72
C LYS A 54 -0.19 -4.46 34.20
N ASP A 55 -1.00 -5.49 33.95
CA ASP A 55 -2.29 -5.75 34.60
C ASP A 55 -2.97 -6.90 33.86
N CYS A 56 -3.54 -7.84 34.60
CA CYS A 56 -4.11 -9.07 34.05
C CYS A 56 -5.24 -8.76 33.06
N PRO A 57 -5.29 -9.39 31.86
CA PRO A 57 -6.46 -9.29 30.99
C PRO A 57 -7.69 -9.81 31.74
N ALA A 58 -8.60 -8.92 32.07
CA ALA A 58 -9.90 -9.27 32.64
C ALA A 58 -10.91 -9.42 31.49
N TRP A 59 -11.62 -10.55 31.45
CA TRP A 59 -12.76 -10.72 30.55
C TRP A 59 -13.93 -9.90 31.10
N VAL A 60 -14.39 -8.91 30.33
CA VAL A 60 -15.54 -8.09 30.68
C VAL A 60 -16.73 -8.57 29.86
N HIS A 61 -17.76 -9.09 30.52
CA HIS A 61 -19.07 -9.32 29.89
C HIS A 61 -19.91 -8.04 29.99
N ARG A 62 -20.55 -7.64 28.89
CA ARG A 62 -21.48 -6.51 28.87
C ARG A 62 -22.79 -6.85 28.15
N LEU A 63 -23.85 -6.18 28.55
CA LEU A 63 -25.17 -6.30 27.95
C LEU A 63 -25.24 -5.53 26.61
N PRO A 64 -26.13 -5.92 25.68
CA PRO A 64 -26.33 -5.17 24.44
C PRO A 64 -26.70 -3.71 24.71
N GLY A 65 -25.92 -2.76 24.17
CA GLY A 65 -26.19 -1.33 24.25
C GLY A 65 -25.36 -0.55 25.29
N GLU A 66 -24.51 -1.20 26.09
CA GLU A 66 -23.60 -0.48 26.99
C GLU A 66 -22.43 0.18 26.25
N GLN A 67 -22.13 1.44 26.62
CA GLN A 67 -21.02 2.19 26.05
C GLN A 67 -19.67 1.62 26.52
N LEU A 68 -18.73 1.47 25.59
CA LEU A 68 -17.38 0.98 25.89
C LEU A 68 -16.59 2.02 26.68
N LEU A 69 -16.06 1.64 27.84
CA LEU A 69 -15.14 2.46 28.61
C LEU A 69 -13.78 2.53 27.87
N PRO A 70 -13.17 3.72 27.69
CA PRO A 70 -11.87 3.87 27.03
C PRO A 70 -10.75 3.06 27.70
N SER A 71 -10.82 2.85 29.02
CA SER A 71 -9.87 2.04 29.79
C SER A 71 -9.96 0.53 29.51
N CYS A 72 -11.04 0.05 28.88
CA CYS A 72 -11.24 -1.36 28.55
C CYS A 72 -11.03 -1.67 27.06
N THR A 73 -10.51 -0.70 26.29
CA THR A 73 -10.32 -0.85 24.85
C THR A 73 -8.83 -0.91 24.54
N ALA A 74 -8.34 -2.07 24.08
CA ALA A 74 -7.00 -2.16 23.52
C ALA A 74 -6.98 -1.44 22.17
N GLY A 75 -6.01 -0.55 21.95
CA GLY A 75 -5.84 0.15 20.68
C GLY A 75 -5.68 -0.85 19.54
N HIS A 76 -6.70 -0.96 18.70
CA HIS A 76 -6.62 -1.78 17.49
C HIS A 76 -6.13 -0.89 16.34
N THR A 77 -4.94 -1.16 15.79
CA THR A 77 -4.33 -0.32 14.73
C THR A 77 -5.13 -0.35 13.40
N GLN A 78 -6.01 -1.33 13.21
CA GLN A 78 -6.80 -1.47 11.99
C GLN A 78 -8.30 -1.58 12.31
N ALA A 79 -9.09 -0.51 12.24
CA ALA A 79 -10.55 -0.66 12.36
C ALA A 79 -11.01 -1.79 11.42
N GLY A 80 -11.85 -2.72 11.89
CA GLY A 80 -12.22 -3.95 11.19
C GLY A 80 -12.91 -3.79 9.81
N GLY A 81 -12.90 -2.59 9.23
CA GLY A 81 -13.46 -2.23 7.93
C GLY A 81 -12.58 -2.58 6.72
N GLY A 82 -11.59 -3.47 6.87
CA GLY A 82 -10.70 -3.86 5.76
C GLY A 82 -9.73 -2.74 5.35
N GLY A 83 -8.91 -3.01 4.33
CA GLY A 83 -7.97 -2.03 3.78
C GLY A 83 -7.97 -2.12 2.25
N ILE A 84 -7.91 -0.96 1.59
CA ILE A 84 -7.77 -0.88 0.13
C ILE A 84 -6.28 -0.88 -0.20
N MET A 85 -5.86 -1.72 -1.15
CA MET A 85 -4.51 -1.71 -1.68
C MET A 85 -4.48 -0.87 -2.95
N LEU A 86 -3.56 0.08 -3.00
CA LEU A 86 -3.31 0.92 -4.18
C LEU A 86 -1.91 0.60 -4.71
N TRP A 87 -1.80 0.49 -6.04
CA TRP A 87 -0.53 0.43 -6.74
C TRP A 87 -0.39 1.71 -7.57
N GLU A 88 0.74 2.41 -7.41
CA GLU A 88 0.99 3.66 -8.12
C GLU A 88 2.42 3.73 -8.63
N THR A 89 2.64 4.50 -9.69
CA THR A 89 3.98 4.87 -10.17
C THR A 89 4.08 6.34 -10.42
N PHE A 90 5.29 6.88 -10.34
CA PHE A 90 5.54 8.29 -10.56
C PHE A 90 7.01 8.53 -10.88
N SER A 91 7.30 9.72 -11.38
CA SER A 91 8.64 10.17 -11.75
C SER A 91 8.80 11.65 -11.41
N ARG A 92 10.01 12.18 -11.61
CA ARG A 92 10.27 13.63 -11.48
C ARG A 92 9.40 14.49 -12.40
N VAL A 93 9.01 13.99 -13.56
CA VAL A 93 8.40 14.81 -14.63
C VAL A 93 6.93 14.53 -14.87
N ALA A 94 6.40 13.41 -14.35
CA ALA A 94 5.02 12.99 -14.55
C ALA A 94 4.55 12.01 -13.48
N MET A 95 3.27 12.10 -13.13
CA MET A 95 2.57 11.05 -12.40
C MET A 95 2.25 9.89 -13.34
N GLY A 96 2.47 8.67 -12.84
CA GLY A 96 2.11 7.45 -13.53
C GLY A 96 0.75 6.90 -13.09
N PRO A 97 0.40 5.70 -13.58
CA PRO A 97 -0.87 5.05 -13.29
C PRO A 97 -1.11 4.85 -11.79
N VAL A 98 -2.38 4.98 -11.39
CA VAL A 98 -2.92 4.63 -10.07
C VAL A 98 -3.94 3.52 -10.25
N VAL A 99 -3.74 2.38 -9.57
CA VAL A 99 -4.55 1.18 -9.74
C VAL A 99 -5.03 0.69 -8.37
N VAL A 100 -6.34 0.51 -8.24
CA VAL A 100 -6.94 -0.17 -7.08
C VAL A 100 -6.73 -1.67 -7.23
N VAL A 101 -6.14 -2.28 -6.22
CA VAL A 101 -5.90 -3.72 -6.16
C VAL A 101 -6.88 -4.32 -5.16
N GLU A 102 -7.95 -4.94 -5.67
CA GLU A 102 -9.03 -5.48 -4.84
C GLU A 102 -8.60 -6.74 -4.03
N GLN A 103 -7.55 -7.41 -4.46
CA GLN A 103 -7.10 -8.68 -3.89
C GLN A 103 -5.66 -8.60 -3.35
N THR A 104 -5.22 -9.68 -2.70
CA THR A 104 -3.80 -9.81 -2.32
C THR A 104 -2.92 -9.81 -3.57
N MET A 105 -1.86 -8.99 -3.55
CA MET A 105 -0.90 -8.88 -4.65
C MET A 105 -0.22 -10.22 -4.93
N LYS A 106 -0.60 -10.85 -6.04
CA LYS A 106 0.05 -12.05 -6.59
C LYS A 106 0.96 -11.65 -7.76
N PRO A 107 1.97 -12.48 -8.10
CA PRO A 107 2.83 -12.26 -9.27
C PRO A 107 2.05 -11.94 -10.56
N ALA A 108 0.99 -12.70 -10.86
CA ALA A 108 0.21 -12.50 -12.09
C ALA A 108 -0.55 -11.16 -12.07
N ASN A 109 -1.14 -10.79 -10.93
CA ASN A 109 -1.83 -9.51 -10.79
C ASN A 109 -0.86 -8.34 -10.95
N TYR A 110 0.35 -8.48 -10.39
CA TYR A 110 1.41 -7.50 -10.57
C TYR A 110 1.80 -7.37 -12.04
N LEU A 111 2.04 -8.51 -12.71
CA LEU A 111 2.40 -8.54 -14.12
C LEU A 111 1.35 -7.85 -15.00
N ASN A 112 0.06 -8.10 -14.77
CA ASN A 112 -1.02 -7.45 -15.52
C ASN A 112 -0.96 -5.92 -15.34
N ILE A 113 -0.70 -5.43 -14.13
CA ILE A 113 -0.55 -3.99 -13.89
C ILE A 113 0.65 -3.43 -14.67
N ILE A 114 1.77 -4.14 -14.67
CA ILE A 114 2.97 -3.71 -15.41
C ILE A 114 2.71 -3.70 -16.92
N ALA A 115 2.15 -4.77 -17.47
CA ALA A 115 1.91 -4.91 -18.89
C ALA A 115 0.84 -3.94 -19.41
N ASP A 116 -0.28 -3.81 -18.69
CA ASP A 116 -1.44 -3.08 -19.18
C ASP A 116 -1.41 -1.60 -18.84
N GLN A 117 -0.78 -1.23 -17.72
CA GLN A 117 -0.80 0.15 -17.21
C GLN A 117 0.57 0.81 -17.32
N LEU A 118 1.63 0.15 -16.82
CA LEU A 118 2.95 0.79 -16.73
C LEU A 118 3.65 0.87 -18.09
N HIS A 119 3.66 -0.21 -18.85
CA HIS A 119 4.44 -0.31 -20.07
C HIS A 119 3.98 0.68 -21.17
N PRO A 120 2.66 0.83 -21.44
CA PRO A 120 2.18 1.84 -22.38
C PRO A 120 2.50 3.25 -21.89
N TYR A 121 2.30 3.52 -20.59
CA TYR A 121 2.63 4.81 -19.97
C TYR A 121 4.12 5.16 -20.13
N MET A 122 5.01 4.20 -19.83
CA MET A 122 6.45 4.40 -19.92
C MET A 122 6.91 4.61 -21.36
N THR A 123 6.32 3.91 -22.33
CA THR A 123 6.61 4.11 -23.75
C THR A 123 6.13 5.48 -24.24
N PHE A 124 5.01 5.97 -23.73
CA PHE A 124 4.46 7.29 -24.09
C PHE A 124 5.23 8.46 -23.45
N VAL A 125 5.51 8.39 -22.15
CA VAL A 125 6.12 9.49 -21.39
C VAL A 125 7.65 9.48 -21.47
N PHE A 126 8.27 8.29 -21.63
CA PHE A 126 9.73 8.10 -21.65
C PHE A 126 10.19 7.32 -22.89
N PRO A 127 10.02 7.86 -24.11
CA PRO A 127 10.26 7.13 -25.35
C PRO A 127 11.74 6.74 -25.57
N THR A 128 12.68 7.45 -24.95
CA THR A 128 14.13 7.30 -25.18
C THR A 128 14.76 6.04 -24.56
N GLY A 129 13.97 5.12 -24.01
CA GLY A 129 14.43 3.79 -23.54
C GLY A 129 15.34 3.77 -22.30
N ASN A 130 15.98 4.88 -21.94
CA ASN A 130 16.92 4.99 -20.81
C ASN A 130 16.22 5.20 -19.45
N ARG A 131 15.23 4.37 -19.15
CA ARG A 131 14.44 4.45 -17.92
C ARG A 131 14.70 3.24 -17.03
N ILE A 132 14.86 3.49 -15.74
CA ILE A 132 15.01 2.46 -14.72
C ILE A 132 13.76 2.49 -13.85
N PHE A 133 13.05 1.37 -13.82
CA PHE A 133 11.88 1.21 -12.97
C PHE A 133 12.31 0.70 -11.59
N LEU A 134 12.30 1.58 -10.60
CA LEU A 134 12.57 1.19 -9.23
C LEU A 134 11.35 0.42 -8.68
N GLN A 135 11.58 -0.66 -7.94
CA GLN A 135 10.55 -1.37 -7.17
C GLN A 135 11.12 -1.87 -5.83
N ASP A 136 10.28 -2.51 -5.00
CA ASP A 136 10.80 -3.13 -3.76
C ASP A 136 11.04 -4.62 -4.01
N ASN A 137 11.69 -5.27 -3.04
CA ASN A 137 12.05 -6.68 -3.12
C ASN A 137 10.93 -7.66 -2.73
N ALA A 138 9.65 -7.27 -2.80
CA ALA A 138 8.56 -8.17 -2.47
C ALA A 138 8.60 -9.46 -3.33
N PRO A 139 8.23 -10.63 -2.79
CA PRO A 139 8.31 -11.89 -3.52
C PRO A 139 7.54 -11.90 -4.84
N CYS A 140 6.44 -11.14 -4.94
CA CYS A 140 5.68 -11.03 -6.18
C CYS A 140 6.42 -10.30 -7.30
N HIS A 141 7.28 -9.33 -6.97
CA HIS A 141 8.08 -8.56 -7.93
C HIS A 141 9.27 -9.35 -8.48
N LYS A 142 9.78 -10.31 -7.68
CA LYS A 142 10.88 -11.21 -8.06
C LYS A 142 10.42 -12.54 -8.64
N ALA A 143 9.12 -12.71 -8.87
CA ALA A 143 8.61 -13.92 -9.47
C ALA A 143 9.13 -14.09 -10.89
N ARG A 144 9.44 -15.33 -11.29
CA ARG A 144 10.01 -15.64 -12.61
C ARG A 144 9.21 -15.02 -13.76
N ILE A 145 7.88 -15.13 -13.73
CA ILE A 145 6.99 -14.58 -14.76
C ILE A 145 7.10 -13.05 -14.91
N VAL A 146 7.46 -12.34 -13.84
CA VAL A 146 7.62 -10.88 -13.85
C VAL A 146 8.98 -10.50 -14.41
N LEU A 147 10.02 -11.22 -14.01
CA LEU A 147 11.39 -11.00 -14.50
C LEU A 147 11.51 -11.30 -16.00
N GLU A 148 10.96 -12.44 -16.45
CA GLU A 148 10.94 -12.82 -17.87
C GLU A 148 10.25 -11.75 -18.72
N TRP A 149 9.11 -11.23 -18.25
CA TRP A 149 8.41 -10.17 -18.97
C TRP A 149 9.23 -8.88 -19.07
N PHE A 150 9.95 -8.48 -18.00
CA PHE A 150 10.82 -7.30 -18.03
C PHE A 150 11.96 -7.45 -19.04
N GLU A 151 12.56 -8.64 -19.15
CA GLU A 151 13.60 -8.96 -20.14
C GLU A 151 13.05 -8.87 -21.57
N GLU A 152 11.89 -9.48 -21.84
CA GLU A 152 11.26 -9.46 -23.17
C GLU A 152 10.90 -8.05 -23.65
N HIS A 153 10.52 -7.16 -22.74
CA HIS A 153 10.05 -5.81 -23.05
C HIS A 153 11.12 -4.72 -22.86
N MET A 154 12.38 -5.12 -22.72
CA MET A 154 13.54 -4.22 -22.50
C MET A 154 13.32 -3.21 -21.36
N MET A 155 12.58 -3.62 -20.33
CA MET A 155 12.24 -2.78 -19.20
C MET A 155 13.20 -3.10 -18.06
N ASN A 156 14.17 -2.20 -17.84
CA ASN A 156 15.12 -2.34 -16.75
C ASN A 156 14.45 -2.00 -15.41
N SER A 157 14.61 -2.87 -14.41
CA SER A 157 14.14 -2.61 -13.04
C SER A 157 15.23 -2.85 -12.00
N THR A 158 15.12 -2.21 -10.83
CA THR A 158 16.07 -2.33 -9.70
C THR A 158 15.33 -2.47 -8.38
#